data_AF-A0A971P405-F1
#
_entry.id   AF-A0A971P405-F1
#
_cell.length_a   1.000
_cell.length_b   1.000
_cell.length_c   1.000
_cell.angle_alpha   90.00
_cell.angle_beta   90.00
_cell.angle_gamma   90.00
#
_symmetry.space_group_name_H-M   'P 1'
#
loop_
_entity.id
_entity.type
_entity.pdbx_description
1 polymer ?
#
loop_
_entity_poly.entity_id
_entity_poly.type
_entity_poly.pdbx_seq_one_letter_code
_entity_poly.pdbx_strand_id
1 'polypeptide(L)' 'MAPSSDSLWVQGGGLALAYDAENRLVSAGNISYTYDLLGRRSCRTQDGVTTAAVWNGAHVIAEYVNGSLARK' A
#
# COMPACT_ATOMS: atom_id res chain seq x y z
N MET A 1 -44.49 10.08 -4.69
CA MET A 1 -44.54 9.74 -3.26
C MET A 1 -43.37 8.81 -2.98
N ALA A 2 -42.24 9.34 -2.51
CA ALA A 2 -41.17 8.50 -2.00
C ALA A 2 -41.56 8.02 -0.59
N PRO A 3 -41.10 6.83 -0.21
CA PRO A 3 -40.27 6.80 0.98
C PRO A 3 -38.85 6.32 0.63
N SER A 4 -37.92 7.10 1.16
CA SER A 4 -36.48 6.93 1.21
C SER A 4 -36.07 5.56 1.75
N SER A 5 -35.39 4.76 0.93
CA SER A 5 -34.56 3.66 1.44
C SER A 5 -33.21 4.26 1.81
N ASP A 6 -33.12 4.69 3.07
CA ASP A 6 -31.86 5.03 3.71
C ASP A 6 -30.96 3.79 3.60
N SER A 7 -30.00 3.84 2.67
CA SER A 7 -28.97 2.81 2.57
C SER A 7 -28.04 3.03 3.75
N LEU A 8 -28.47 2.49 4.90
CA LEU A 8 -27.63 2.35 6.08
C LEU A 8 -26.48 1.44 5.68
N TRP A 9 -25.38 2.06 5.27
CA TRP A 9 -24.10 1.43 5.15
C TRP A 9 -23.77 0.78 6.50
N VAL A 10 -24.06 -0.51 6.65
CA VAL A 10 -23.25 -1.35 7.52
C VAL A 10 -21.93 -1.49 6.79
N GLN A 11 -21.08 -0.46 6.89
CA GLN A 11 -19.67 -0.57 6.55
C GLN A 11 -19.04 -1.36 7.70
N GLY A 12 -19.24 -2.67 7.68
CA GLY A 12 -18.28 -3.61 8.26
C GLY A 12 -16.99 -3.45 7.47
N GLY A 13 -16.29 -2.35 7.72
CA GLY A 13 -15.15 -1.83 6.96
C GLY A 13 -13.89 -2.65 7.21
N GLY A 14 -13.97 -3.96 7.01
CA GLY A 14 -12.80 -4.82 6.98
C GLY A 14 -11.98 -4.52 5.74
N LEU A 15 -10.76 -4.02 5.90
CA LEU A 15 -9.77 -4.03 4.83
C LEU A 15 -9.48 -5.48 4.45
N ALA A 16 -9.61 -5.81 3.16
CA ALA A 16 -9.12 -7.09 2.65
C ALA A 16 -7.59 -7.12 2.75
N LEU A 17 -7.05 -8.03 3.56
CA LEU A 17 -5.61 -8.19 3.77
C LEU A 17 -5.11 -9.44 3.04
N ALA A 18 -3.98 -9.32 2.34
CA ALA A 18 -3.28 -10.45 1.75
C ALA A 18 -1.82 -10.49 2.20
N TYR A 19 -1.33 -11.70 2.45
CA TYR A 19 0.04 -11.94 2.92
C TYR A 19 0.75 -12.90 1.97
N ASP A 20 2.08 -12.77 1.88
CA ASP A 20 2.93 -13.75 1.19
C ASP A 20 3.29 -14.94 2.10
N ALA A 21 4.04 -15.91 1.56
CA ALA A 21 4.47 -17.10 2.29
C ALA A 21 5.43 -16.80 3.46
N GLU A 22 6.02 -15.60 3.49
CA GLU A 22 6.88 -15.12 4.57
C GLU A 22 6.08 -14.33 5.63
N ASN A 23 4.74 -14.37 5.55
CA ASN A 23 3.82 -13.68 6.45
C ASN A 23 3.98 -12.15 6.41
N ARG A 24 4.30 -11.58 5.23
CA ARG A 24 4.38 -10.13 5.02
C ARG A 24 3.15 -9.63 4.29
N LEU A 25 2.64 -8.46 4.69
CA LEU A 25 1.44 -7.85 4.11
C LEU A 25 1.70 -7.33 2.69
N VAL A 26 1.15 -7.97 1.66
CA VAL A 26 1.33 -7.59 0.26
C VAL A 26 0.17 -6.77 -0.31
N SER A 27 -1.01 -6.84 0.32
CA SER A 27 -2.17 -6.03 -0.05
C SER A 27 -3.03 -5.66 1.17
N ALA A 28 -3.53 -4.44 1.19
CA ALA A 28 -4.53 -3.94 2.13
C ALA A 28 -5.54 -3.05 1.40
N GLY A 29 -6.70 -3.62 1.04
CA GLY A 29 -7.71 -2.93 0.24
C GLY A 29 -7.18 -2.53 -1.15
N ASN A 30 -7.08 -1.22 -1.39
CA ASN A 30 -6.56 -0.62 -2.63
C ASN A 30 -5.05 -0.33 -2.58
N ILE A 31 -4.36 -0.76 -1.51
CA ILE A 31 -2.92 -0.55 -1.33
C ILE A 31 -2.18 -1.86 -1.60
N SER A 32 -1.14 -1.82 -2.42
CA SER A 32 -0.22 -2.95 -2.62
C SER A 32 1.18 -2.62 -2.13
N TYR A 33 1.92 -3.65 -1.71
CA TYR A 33 3.27 -3.54 -1.18
C TYR A 33 4.19 -4.56 -1.84
N THR A 34 5.46 -4.18 -2.02
CA THR A 34 6.53 -5.13 -2.39
C THR A 34 7.67 -5.03 -1.39
N TYR A 35 8.42 -6.12 -1.26
CA TYR A 35 9.51 -6.25 -0.32
C TYR A 35 10.78 -6.69 -1.03
N ASP A 36 11.93 -6.22 -0.53
CA ASP A 36 13.24 -6.69 -0.96
C ASP A 36 13.61 -8.03 -0.29
N LEU A 37 14.75 -8.60 -0.68
CA LEU A 37 15.25 -9.87 -0.14
C LEU A 37 15.55 -9.84 1.37
N LEU A 38 15.68 -8.65 1.96
CA LEU A 38 15.86 -8.47 3.40
C LEU A 38 14.52 -8.28 4.14
N GLY A 39 13.40 -8.42 3.44
CA GLY A 39 12.05 -8.26 4.00
C GLY A 39 11.64 -6.81 4.26
N ARG A 40 12.38 -5.83 3.71
CA ARG A 40 12.04 -4.41 3.86
C ARG A 40 11.12 -3.99 2.72
N ARG A 41 10.17 -3.11 3.01
CA ARG A 41 9.26 -2.61 1.99
C ARG A 41 10.03 -1.78 0.95
N SER A 42 10.06 -2.25 -0.28
CA SER A 42 10.68 -1.57 -1.42
C SER A 42 9.70 -0.64 -2.13
N CYS A 43 8.44 -1.05 -2.29
CA CYS A 43 7.43 -0.22 -2.93
C CYS A 43 6.09 -0.24 -2.18
N ARG A 44 5.33 0.83 -2.34
CA ARG A 44 3.92 0.93 -1.98
C ARG A 44 3.18 1.58 -3.13
N THR A 45 2.08 1.00 -3.57
CA THR A 45 1.16 1.64 -4.50
C THR A 45 -0.19 1.83 -3.84
N GLN A 46 -0.70 3.05 -3.82
CA GLN A 46 -2.03 3.38 -3.34
C GLN A 46 -2.68 4.32 -4.34
N ASP A 47 -3.91 4.00 -4.76
CA ASP A 47 -4.70 4.88 -5.64
C ASP A 47 -3.94 5.31 -6.91
N GLY A 48 -3.13 4.40 -7.47
CA GLY A 48 -2.30 4.65 -8.64
C GLY A 48 -1.00 5.43 -8.39
N VAL A 49 -0.75 5.88 -7.15
CA VAL A 49 0.51 6.52 -6.75
C VAL A 49 1.45 5.48 -6.16
N THR A 50 2.60 5.30 -6.79
CA THR A 50 3.65 4.38 -6.37
C THR A 50 4.80 5.13 -5.72
N THR A 51 5.08 4.82 -4.47
CA THR A 51 6.28 5.27 -3.75
C THR A 51 7.28 4.12 -3.66
N ALA A 52 8.50 4.32 -4.15
CA ALA A 52 9.58 3.34 -4.13
C ALA A 52 10.78 3.86 -3.33
N ALA A 53 11.30 3.05 -2.41
CA ALA A 53 12.47 3.37 -1.59
C ALA A 53 13.72 2.66 -2.10
N VAL A 54 14.82 3.41 -2.25
CA VAL A 54 16.14 2.86 -2.57
C VAL A 54 16.97 2.78 -1.30
N TRP A 55 17.46 1.59 -1.01
CA TRP A 55 18.19 1.29 0.21
C TRP A 55 19.68 1.07 -0.05
N ASN A 56 20.52 1.61 0.83
CA ASN A 56 21.95 1.28 0.94
C ASN A 56 22.25 0.86 2.37
N GLY A 57 22.58 -0.42 2.58
CA GLY A 57 22.66 -0.98 3.92
C GLY A 57 21.36 -0.76 4.67
N ALA A 58 21.40 -0.24 5.89
CA ALA A 58 20.21 0.07 6.70
C ALA A 58 19.53 1.42 6.37
N HIS A 59 20.07 2.20 5.42
CA HIS A 59 19.61 3.56 5.16
C HIS A 59 18.83 3.66 3.85
N VAL A 60 17.74 4.44 3.84
CA VAL A 60 17.08 4.87 2.60
C VAL A 60 17.86 6.06 2.06
N ILE A 61 18.35 5.95 0.83
CA ILE A 61 19.14 7.00 0.16
C ILE A 61 18.38 7.73 -0.94
N ALA A 62 17.22 7.20 -1.34
CA ALA A 62 16.30 7.90 -2.23
C ALA A 62 14.88 7.38 -2.07
N GLU A 63 13.91 8.23 -2.33
CA GLU A 63 12.51 7.86 -2.46
C GLU A 63 11.97 8.43 -3.77
N TYR A 64 11.25 7.62 -4.52
CA TYR A 64 10.67 7.98 -5.81
C TYR A 64 9.15 7.91 -5.73
N VAL A 65 8.45 8.89 -6.30
CA VAL A 65 7.00 8.89 -6.48
C VAL A 65 6.71 8.82 -7.98
N ASN A 66 6.03 7.77 -8.42
CA ASN A 66 5.75 7.50 -9.84
C ASN A 66 7.01 7.63 -10.73
N GLY A 67 8.15 7.14 -10.24
CA GLY A 67 9.44 7.19 -10.94
C GLY A 67 10.18 8.53 -10.85
N SER A 68 9.60 9.58 -10.26
CA SER A 68 10.25 10.86 -10.03
C SER A 68 10.90 10.91 -8.64
N LEU A 69 12.13 11.40 -8.53
CA LEU A 69 12.81 11.53 -7.24
C LEU A 69 12.04 12.52 -6.34
N ALA A 70 11.59 12.03 -5.19
CA ALA A 70 10.84 12.81 -4.20
C ALA A 70 11.73 13.23 -3.01
N ARG A 71 12.69 12.39 -2.60
CA ARG A 71 13.66 12.73 -1.54
C ARG A 71 15.02 12.10 -1.79
N LYS A 72 16.07 12.79 -1.35
CA LYS A 72 17.46 12.32 -1.27
C LYS A 72 17.95 12.47 0.17
#